data_AF-A0A510V5G0-F1
#
_entry.id   AF-A0A510V5G0-F1
#
_cell.length_a   1.000
_cell.length_b   1.000
_cell.length_c   1.000
_cell.angle_alpha   90.00
_cell.angle_beta   90.00
_cell.angle_gamma   90.00
#
_symmetry.space_group_name_H-M   'P 1'
#
loop_
_entity.id
_entity.type
_entity.pdbx_description
1 polymer ?
#
loop_
_entity_poly.entity_id
_entity_poly.type
_entity_poly.pdbx_seq_one_letter_code
_entity_poly.pdbx_strand_id
1 'polypeptide(L)'
;MSTRSTRRLSLATTLVLGLVALSLAACSAGSPASAPAAAVTVGAPVEPSPSRTTAPVEPGEASATPGSVETFTMPELVGVNLQRGQDILREAGASLLDHTDASGLERDQVNDSNWRICTQDPAAGVLVPVETRVTLAAVKVEEICP
;
A
#
# COMPACT_ATOMS: atom_id res chain seq x y z
N MET A 1 31.51 12.38 40.05
CA MET A 1 30.25 12.36 40.83
C MET A 1 29.12 12.11 39.84
N SER A 2 28.83 10.87 39.46
CA SER A 2 28.07 9.82 40.18
C SER A 2 26.60 10.17 40.37
N THR A 3 25.75 9.71 39.44
CA THR A 3 24.38 9.26 39.70
C THR A 3 23.99 8.25 38.62
N ARG A 4 24.28 6.97 38.88
CA ARG A 4 23.77 5.82 38.11
C ARG A 4 22.27 5.71 38.38
N SER A 5 21.45 5.91 37.35
CA SER A 5 19.99 5.69 37.42
C SER A 5 19.69 4.20 37.27
N THR A 6 19.62 3.50 38.41
CA THR A 6 19.15 2.11 38.48
C THR A 6 17.62 2.12 38.50
N ARG A 7 16.97 1.99 37.34
CA ARG A 7 15.55 1.62 37.30
C ARG A 7 15.43 0.13 37.59
N ARG A 8 14.84 -0.15 38.75
CA ARG A 8 14.64 -1.50 39.30
C ARG A 8 13.72 -2.29 38.38
N LEU A 9 14.21 -3.47 37.95
CA LEU A 9 13.39 -4.55 37.41
C LEU A 9 12.34 -4.93 38.46
N SER A 10 11.06 -4.66 38.18
CA SER A 10 9.94 -5.26 38.89
C SER A 10 9.53 -6.52 38.12
N LEU A 11 10.11 -7.65 38.50
CA LEU A 11 9.56 -8.97 38.21
C LEU A 11 8.30 -9.14 39.05
N ALA A 12 7.13 -9.12 38.42
CA ALA A 12 5.87 -9.55 39.03
C ALA A 12 5.32 -10.72 38.23
N THR A 13 5.48 -11.88 38.84
CA THR A 13 5.11 -13.23 38.43
C THR A 13 3.58 -13.40 38.52
N THR A 14 2.91 -13.71 37.42
CA THR A 14 1.61 -14.42 37.45
C THR A 14 1.53 -15.39 36.27
N LEU A 15 2.03 -16.60 36.53
CA LEU A 15 1.79 -17.81 35.74
C LEU A 15 0.32 -18.20 35.92
N VAL A 16 -0.53 -17.93 34.93
CA VAL A 16 -1.88 -18.49 34.87
C VAL A 16 -1.90 -19.58 33.79
N LEU A 17 -1.82 -20.82 34.27
CA LEU A 17 -1.94 -22.05 33.51
C LEU A 17 -3.43 -22.26 33.15
N GLY A 18 -3.84 -21.78 31.98
CA GLY A 18 -5.17 -22.03 31.43
C GLY A 18 -5.09 -23.09 30.34
N LEU A 19 -5.36 -24.35 30.69
CA LEU A 19 -5.63 -25.42 29.72
C LEU A 19 -6.91 -25.06 28.96
N VAL A 20 -6.78 -24.61 27.70
CA VAL A 20 -7.91 -24.52 26.77
C VAL A 20 -7.94 -25.83 25.99
N ALA A 21 -9.03 -26.57 26.20
CA ALA A 21 -9.29 -27.87 25.61
C ALA A 21 -9.35 -27.81 24.08
N LEU A 22 -8.63 -28.72 23.46
CA LEU A 22 -8.54 -28.95 22.03
C LEU A 22 -9.81 -29.70 21.57
N SER A 23 -10.84 -28.97 21.12
CA SER A 23 -12.01 -29.57 20.47
C SER A 23 -11.72 -29.80 18.99
N LEU A 24 -11.32 -31.02 18.63
CA LEU A 24 -11.32 -31.51 17.24
C LEU A 24 -12.79 -31.65 16.79
N ALA A 25 -13.35 -30.60 16.19
CA ALA A 25 -14.55 -30.69 15.39
C ALA A 25 -14.18 -31.30 14.03
N ALA A 26 -14.44 -32.59 13.88
CA ALA A 26 -14.37 -33.30 12.61
C ALA A 26 -15.49 -32.81 11.67
N CYS A 27 -15.16 -31.93 10.72
CA CYS A 27 -16.04 -31.63 9.59
C CYS A 27 -15.87 -32.71 8.53
N SER A 28 -16.68 -33.75 8.65
CA SER A 28 -16.91 -34.73 7.59
C SER A 28 -17.75 -34.13 6.46
N ALA A 29 -17.26 -34.35 5.24
CA ALA A 29 -18.00 -34.62 4.02
C ALA A 29 -19.03 -33.61 3.50
N GLY A 30 -18.78 -33.10 2.30
CA GLY A 30 -19.85 -32.61 1.43
C GLY A 30 -19.38 -31.68 0.32
N SER A 31 -18.70 -32.22 -0.69
CA SER A 31 -18.63 -31.55 -2.00
C SER A 31 -19.91 -31.81 -2.78
N PRO A 32 -20.66 -30.77 -3.18
CA PRO A 32 -21.47 -30.86 -4.37
C PRO A 32 -20.72 -30.24 -5.55
N ALA A 33 -20.23 -31.11 -6.44
CA ALA A 33 -20.03 -30.74 -7.83
C ALA A 33 -21.42 -30.41 -8.41
N SER A 34 -21.68 -29.14 -8.71
CA SER A 34 -22.87 -28.73 -9.45
C SER A 34 -22.42 -28.20 -10.81
N ALA A 35 -22.88 -28.88 -11.85
CA ALA A 35 -22.57 -28.66 -13.24
C ALA A 35 -22.96 -27.25 -13.72
N PRO A 36 -22.29 -26.70 -14.75
CA PRO A 36 -22.72 -25.45 -15.36
C PRO A 36 -23.97 -25.70 -16.21
N ALA A 37 -25.11 -25.20 -15.76
CA ALA A 37 -26.30 -25.06 -16.61
C ALA A 37 -26.15 -23.81 -17.47
N ALA A 38 -26.24 -24.01 -18.77
CA ALA A 38 -26.16 -22.99 -19.82
C ALA A 38 -27.17 -21.85 -19.58
N ALA A 39 -26.67 -20.61 -19.58
CA ALA A 39 -27.50 -19.43 -19.75
C ALA A 39 -27.52 -19.04 -21.23
N VAL A 40 -28.66 -19.34 -21.85
CA VAL A 40 -29.11 -18.85 -23.16
C VAL A 40 -29.69 -17.45 -22.97
N THR A 41 -29.25 -16.42 -23.69
CA THR A 41 -30.16 -15.54 -24.46
C THR A 41 -29.38 -14.56 -25.34
N VAL A 42 -29.60 -14.71 -26.65
CA VAL A 42 -29.29 -13.75 -27.71
C VAL A 42 -30.47 -12.79 -27.85
N GLY A 43 -30.17 -11.50 -28.06
CA GLY A 43 -31.02 -10.58 -28.83
C GLY A 43 -31.86 -9.60 -28.03
N ALA A 44 -31.31 -8.42 -27.74
CA ALA A 44 -32.10 -7.22 -27.48
C ALA A 44 -32.01 -6.28 -28.72
N PRO A 45 -33.12 -5.71 -29.20
CA PRO A 45 -33.13 -4.82 -30.37
C PRO A 45 -32.40 -3.52 -30.08
N VAL A 46 -31.61 -3.05 -31.04
CA VAL A 46 -31.05 -1.70 -31.05
C VAL A 46 -32.16 -0.75 -31.48
N GLU A 47 -32.75 -0.03 -30.54
CA GLU A 47 -33.64 1.09 -30.82
C GLU A 47 -32.78 2.36 -31.02
N PRO A 48 -32.94 3.11 -32.13
CA PRO A 48 -32.13 4.29 -32.38
C PRO A 48 -32.52 5.40 -31.39
N SER A 49 -31.58 5.75 -30.51
CA SER A 49 -31.71 6.89 -29.61
C SER A 49 -31.84 8.18 -30.43
N PRO A 50 -32.90 9.00 -30.24
CA PRO A 50 -33.07 10.24 -30.98
C PRO A 50 -31.99 11.25 -30.59
N SER A 51 -31.48 11.91 -31.63
CA SER A 51 -30.55 13.03 -31.63
C SER A 51 -30.65 13.92 -30.40
N ARG A 52 -29.54 14.00 -29.64
CA ARG A 52 -29.33 15.10 -28.70
C ARG A 52 -29.13 16.38 -29.50
N THR A 53 -30.18 17.19 -29.56
CA THR A 53 -30.14 18.63 -29.86
C THR A 53 -29.02 19.26 -29.05
N THR A 54 -27.96 19.70 -29.73
CA THR A 54 -26.90 20.50 -29.15
C THR A 54 -27.45 21.91 -28.93
N ALA A 55 -27.86 22.20 -27.71
CA ALA A 55 -28.01 23.60 -27.28
C ALA A 55 -26.61 24.23 -27.29
N PRO A 56 -26.43 25.47 -27.81
CA PRO A 56 -25.17 26.18 -27.69
C PRO A 56 -24.86 26.41 -26.22
N VAL A 57 -23.90 25.66 -25.68
CA VAL A 57 -23.28 26.01 -24.40
C VAL A 57 -22.37 27.20 -24.71
N GLU A 58 -22.88 28.37 -24.34
CA GLU A 58 -22.14 29.61 -24.24
C GLU A 58 -20.79 29.32 -23.55
N PRO A 59 -19.64 29.70 -24.13
CA PRO A 59 -18.34 29.52 -23.48
C PRO A 59 -18.30 30.39 -22.22
N GLY A 60 -18.73 29.82 -21.10
CA GLY A 60 -18.43 30.34 -19.79
C GLY A 60 -16.92 30.28 -19.64
N GLU A 61 -16.28 31.43 -19.81
CA GLU A 61 -14.87 31.68 -19.52
C GLU A 61 -14.65 31.51 -18.02
N ALA A 62 -14.64 30.27 -17.55
CA ALA A 62 -14.19 29.90 -16.23
C ALA A 62 -12.68 30.08 -16.20
N SER A 63 -12.25 31.32 -15.94
CA SER A 63 -10.87 31.65 -15.62
C SER A 63 -10.57 31.04 -14.24
N ALA A 64 -10.23 29.76 -14.23
CA ALA A 64 -9.65 29.11 -13.07
C ALA A 64 -8.18 29.54 -13.02
N THR A 65 -7.83 30.43 -12.10
CA THR A 65 -6.44 30.66 -11.71
C THR A 65 -5.86 29.29 -11.30
N PRO A 66 -4.81 28.78 -11.95
CA PRO A 66 -4.20 27.52 -11.54
C PRO A 66 -3.68 27.68 -10.11
N GLY A 67 -4.20 26.88 -9.17
CA GLY A 67 -3.62 26.76 -7.85
C GLY A 67 -2.20 26.21 -7.98
N SER A 68 -1.25 26.76 -7.22
CA SER A 68 0.11 26.21 -7.14
C SER A 68 0.04 24.79 -6.59
N VAL A 69 0.67 23.84 -7.28
CA VAL A 69 0.77 22.47 -6.82
C VAL A 69 1.94 22.39 -5.83
N GLU A 70 1.68 21.94 -4.61
CA GLU A 70 2.72 21.68 -3.62
C GLU A 70 3.63 20.55 -4.10
N THR A 71 4.95 20.73 -3.94
CA THR A 71 5.95 19.79 -4.45
C THR A 71 7.08 19.58 -3.44
N PHE A 72 7.78 18.45 -3.57
CA PHE A 72 9.01 18.14 -2.85
C PHE A 72 10.07 17.60 -3.81
N THR A 73 11.34 17.62 -3.40
CA THR A 73 12.41 16.97 -4.16
C THR A 73 12.56 15.53 -3.69
N MET A 74 12.49 14.58 -4.60
CA MET A 74 12.59 13.15 -4.30
C MET A 74 13.95 12.81 -3.67
N PRO A 75 14.02 12.28 -2.44
CA PRO A 75 15.28 11.92 -1.79
C PRO A 75 15.93 10.69 -2.44
N GLU A 76 17.24 10.52 -2.24
CA GLU A 76 17.95 9.27 -2.57
C GLU A 76 17.74 8.25 -1.44
N LEU A 77 16.98 7.19 -1.72
CA LEU A 77 16.52 6.21 -0.74
C LEU A 77 17.01 4.79 -1.03
N VAL A 78 17.71 4.54 -2.15
CA VAL A 78 18.27 3.22 -2.45
C VAL A 78 19.28 2.83 -1.37
N GLY A 79 19.15 1.60 -0.86
CA GLY A 79 19.96 1.08 0.24
C GLY A 79 19.49 1.51 1.64
N VAL A 80 18.53 2.42 1.76
CA VAL A 80 17.94 2.82 3.05
C VAL A 80 16.97 1.74 3.53
N ASN A 81 16.82 1.63 4.85
CA ASN A 81 15.78 0.81 5.47
C ASN A 81 14.39 1.28 5.04
N LEU A 82 13.45 0.36 4.76
CA LEU A 82 12.15 0.73 4.21
C LEU A 82 11.33 1.64 5.14
N GLN A 83 11.25 1.33 6.44
CA GLN A 83 10.54 2.18 7.41
C GLN A 83 11.14 3.58 7.42
N ARG A 84 12.48 3.67 7.49
CA ARG A 84 13.18 4.96 7.48
C ARG A 84 12.93 5.74 6.18
N GLY A 85 12.90 5.07 5.03
CA GLY A 85 12.61 5.70 3.74
C GLY A 85 11.20 6.28 3.69
N GLN A 86 10.21 5.54 4.20
CA GLN A 86 8.83 6.04 4.31
C GLN A 86 8.73 7.25 5.25
N ASP A 87 9.44 7.23 6.38
CA ASP A 87 9.47 8.35 7.33
C ASP A 87 10.05 9.62 6.66
N ILE A 88 11.17 9.47 5.93
CA ILE A 88 11.79 10.58 5.17
C ILE A 88 10.82 11.15 4.14
N LEU A 89 10.09 10.30 3.41
CA LEU A 89 9.11 10.77 2.42
C LEU A 89 7.93 11.49 3.06
N ARG A 90 7.44 11.01 4.21
CA ARG A 90 6.40 11.70 4.98
C ARG A 90 6.87 13.05 5.49
N GLU A 91 8.08 13.14 6.02
CA GLU A 91 8.69 14.40 6.43
C GLU A 91 8.87 15.37 5.26
N ALA A 92 9.13 14.87 4.05
CA ALA A 92 9.22 15.66 2.82
C ALA A 92 7.85 16.11 2.26
N GLY A 93 6.74 15.57 2.78
CA GLY A 93 5.38 15.96 2.39
C GLY A 93 4.69 15.01 1.41
N ALA A 94 5.27 13.85 1.07
CA ALA A 94 4.59 12.87 0.23
C ALA A 94 3.33 12.32 0.94
N SER A 95 2.18 12.36 0.24
CA SER A 95 0.89 11.91 0.80
C SER A 95 0.54 10.47 0.44
N LEU A 96 1.05 9.97 -0.70
CA LEU A 96 0.71 8.67 -1.26
C LEU A 96 1.94 7.77 -1.42
N LEU A 97 2.14 6.86 -0.47
CA LEU A 97 3.25 5.92 -0.45
C LEU A 97 2.77 4.49 -0.76
N ASP A 98 3.56 3.77 -1.54
CA ASP A 98 3.37 2.38 -1.90
C ASP A 98 4.70 1.61 -1.77
N HIS A 99 4.62 0.29 -1.60
CA HIS A 99 5.80 -0.54 -1.43
C HIS A 99 5.59 -1.95 -1.97
N THR A 100 6.65 -2.53 -2.54
CA THR A 100 6.60 -3.84 -3.20
C THR A 100 7.83 -4.68 -2.87
N ASP A 101 7.66 -6.00 -2.93
CA ASP A 101 8.75 -6.95 -2.76
C ASP A 101 9.57 -7.05 -4.06
N ALA A 102 10.76 -6.45 -4.05
CA ALA A 102 11.66 -6.44 -5.19
C ALA A 102 12.21 -7.83 -5.53
N SER A 103 12.12 -8.82 -4.62
CA SER A 103 12.56 -10.19 -4.92
C SER A 103 11.65 -10.93 -5.92
N GLY A 104 10.46 -10.38 -6.21
CA GLY A 104 9.45 -11.03 -7.05
C GLY A 104 8.69 -12.17 -6.35
N LEU A 105 8.88 -12.34 -5.04
CA LEU A 105 8.18 -13.34 -4.23
C LEU A 105 6.82 -12.87 -3.69
N GLU A 106 6.43 -11.61 -3.96
CA GLU A 106 5.13 -11.03 -3.59
C GLU A 106 4.81 -11.15 -2.09
N ARG A 107 5.83 -11.02 -1.22
CA ARG A 107 5.64 -11.14 0.23
C ARG A 107 5.07 -9.86 0.83
N ASP A 108 4.20 -10.02 1.83
CA ASP A 108 3.72 -8.92 2.66
C ASP A 108 4.83 -8.34 3.54
N GLN A 109 5.00 -7.03 3.50
CA GLN A 109 6.01 -6.30 4.25
C GLN A 109 5.43 -5.86 5.60
N VAL A 110 5.16 -6.82 6.49
CA VAL A 110 4.49 -6.54 7.78
C VAL A 110 5.39 -5.77 8.77
N ASN A 111 6.71 -5.97 8.67
CA ASN A 111 7.70 -5.24 9.46
C ASN A 111 8.74 -4.63 8.53
N ASP A 112 8.49 -3.40 8.12
CA ASP A 112 9.31 -2.62 7.18
C ASP A 112 10.75 -2.42 7.66
N SER A 113 11.00 -2.49 8.97
CA SER A 113 12.36 -2.41 9.51
C SER A 113 13.24 -3.62 9.11
N ASN A 114 12.64 -4.73 8.66
CA ASN A 114 13.37 -5.89 8.14
C ASN A 114 13.61 -5.84 6.62
N TRP A 115 13.43 -4.68 5.99
CA TRP A 115 13.55 -4.51 4.54
C TRP A 115 14.51 -3.38 4.17
N ARG A 116 15.16 -3.53 3.02
CA ARG A 116 16.09 -2.56 2.42
C ARG A 116 15.61 -2.19 1.03
N ILE A 117 15.50 -0.89 0.76
CA ILE A 117 15.05 -0.35 -0.51
C ILE A 117 16.09 -0.68 -1.59
N CYS A 118 15.60 -1.19 -2.73
CA CYS A 118 16.38 -1.51 -3.92
C CYS A 118 16.15 -0.50 -5.03
N THR A 119 14.90 -0.08 -5.21
CA THR A 119 14.54 0.94 -6.19
C THR A 119 13.47 1.87 -5.62
N GLN A 120 13.39 3.05 -6.22
CA GLN A 120 12.39 4.05 -5.92
C GLN A 120 11.82 4.58 -7.23
N ASP A 121 10.55 4.92 -7.20
CA ASP A 121 9.88 5.69 -8.24
C ASP A 121 8.99 6.73 -7.56
N PRO A 122 9.09 8.03 -7.89
CA PRO A 122 10.00 8.66 -8.84
C PRO A 122 11.50 8.53 -8.50
N ALA A 123 12.36 8.78 -9.50
CA ALA A 123 13.82 8.79 -9.31
C ALA A 123 14.26 9.95 -8.39
N ALA A 124 15.40 9.77 -7.71
CA ALA A 124 15.95 10.79 -6.82
C ALA A 124 16.27 12.10 -7.57
N GLY A 125 16.13 13.22 -6.86
CA GLY A 125 16.36 14.57 -7.37
C GLY A 125 15.22 15.14 -8.24
N VAL A 126 14.22 14.34 -8.58
CA VAL A 126 13.03 14.80 -9.33
C VAL A 126 12.16 15.67 -8.43
N LEU A 127 11.59 16.75 -8.98
CA LEU A 127 10.56 17.53 -8.31
C LEU A 127 9.21 16.82 -8.48
N VAL A 128 8.57 16.46 -7.37
CA VAL A 128 7.39 15.60 -7.33
C VAL A 128 6.23 16.33 -6.64
N PRO A 129 5.04 16.41 -7.28
CA PRO A 129 3.83 16.85 -6.59
C PRO A 129 3.53 15.97 -5.37
N VAL A 130 3.15 16.55 -4.23
CA VAL A 130 2.94 15.82 -2.97
C VAL A 130 1.92 14.67 -3.07
N GLU A 131 0.94 14.79 -3.98
CA GLU A 131 -0.10 13.79 -4.24
C GLU A 131 0.32 12.69 -5.23
N THR A 132 1.54 12.75 -5.75
CA THR A 132 2.09 11.72 -6.64
C THR A 132 2.35 10.45 -5.84
N ARG A 133 1.94 9.29 -6.37
CA ARG A 133 2.31 8.00 -5.79
C ARG A 133 3.83 7.83 -5.84
N VAL A 134 4.41 7.54 -4.69
CA VAL A 134 5.80 7.11 -4.58
C VAL A 134 5.84 5.62 -4.25
N THR A 135 6.55 4.84 -5.04
CA THR A 135 6.70 3.39 -4.85
C THR A 135 8.14 3.06 -4.45
N LEU A 136 8.30 2.31 -3.37
CA LEU A 136 9.58 1.77 -2.90
C LEU A 136 9.59 0.25 -3.09
N ALA A 137 10.47 -0.27 -3.94
CA ALA A 137 10.67 -1.72 -4.06
C ALA A 137 11.82 -2.14 -3.14
N ALA A 138 11.59 -3.14 -2.28
CA ALA A 138 12.54 -3.54 -1.24
C ALA A 138 12.72 -5.06 -1.16
N VAL A 139 13.87 -5.50 -0.66
CA VAL A 139 14.17 -6.90 -0.31
C VAL A 139 14.43 -7.03 1.18
N LYS A 140 14.50 -8.27 1.71
CA LYS A 140 14.96 -8.46 3.10
C LYS A 140 16.37 -7.95 3.26
N VAL A 141 16.73 -7.48 4.47
CA VAL A 141 18.04 -6.86 4.71
C VAL A 141 19.23 -7.79 4.38
N GLU A 142 19.06 -9.11 4.49
CA GLU A 142 20.05 -10.13 4.13
C GLU A 142 20.04 -10.54 2.65
N GLU A 143 19.09 -10.04 1.85
CA GLU A 143 18.94 -10.35 0.43
C GLU A 143 19.66 -9.32 -0.45
N ILE A 144 20.07 -9.77 -1.64
CA ILE A 144 20.69 -8.95 -2.67
C ILE A 144 19.58 -8.26 -3.47
N CYS A 145 19.76 -6.99 -3.79
CA CYS A 145 18.83 -6.32 -4.70
C CYS A 145 18.99 -6.88 -6.12
N PRO A 146 17.88 -7.14 -6.83
CA PRO A 146 17.92 -7.61 -8.22
C PRO A 146 18.57 -6.58 -9.17
#